data_AF-A0A5F0D0H6-F1
#
_entry.id   AF-A0A5F0D0H6-F1
#
_cell.length_a   1.000
_cell.length_b   1.000
_cell.length_c   1.000
_cell.angle_alpha   90.00
_cell.angle_beta   90.00
_cell.angle_gamma   90.00
#
_symmetry.space_group_name_H-M   'P 1'
#
loop_
_entity.id
_entity.type
_entity.pdbx_description
1 polymer ?
#
loop_
_entity_poly.entity_id
_entity_poly.type
_entity_poly.pdbx_seq_one_letter_code
_entity_poly.pdbx_strand_id
1 'polypeptide(L)'
;MSSKAKAAAQHDSTSEMVQDALAGGGPRAISFEAGMVNGIHYLELVEPIKQLKRDGRLVEALALCTAAIEGAENGREGREPAPWYTEQAAIIHRKLGHRDEEAAVLRRWLKVCPPERREGSQIKARLDKMVD
;
A
#
# COMPACT_ATOMS: atom_id res chain seq x y z
N MET A 1 15.47 -9.36 -20.78
CA MET A 1 14.41 -9.89 -19.87
C MET A 1 13.06 -9.28 -20.25
N SER A 2 11.99 -10.09 -20.30
CA SER A 2 10.63 -9.61 -20.55
C SER A 2 10.09 -8.78 -19.38
N SER A 3 9.03 -8.00 -19.60
CA SER A 3 8.38 -7.23 -18.53
C SER A 3 7.88 -8.13 -17.38
N LYS A 4 7.36 -9.32 -17.71
CA LYS A 4 6.93 -10.32 -16.72
C LYS A 4 8.11 -10.85 -15.89
N ALA A 5 9.24 -11.15 -16.54
CA ALA A 5 10.44 -11.62 -15.84
C ALA A 5 11.01 -10.54 -14.89
N LYS A 6 10.96 -9.27 -15.29
CA LYS A 6 11.37 -8.16 -14.41
C LYS A 6 10.47 -8.01 -13.18
N ALA A 7 9.15 -8.16 -13.36
CA ALA A 7 8.19 -8.10 -12.26
C ALA A 7 8.39 -9.26 -11.26
N ALA A 8 8.60 -10.49 -11.76
CA ALA A 8 8.92 -11.63 -10.92
C ALA A 8 10.21 -11.42 -10.12
N ALA A 9 11.31 -11.05 -10.78
CA ALA A 9 12.58 -10.79 -10.10
C ALA A 9 12.48 -9.66 -9.04
N GLN A 10 11.66 -8.64 -9.29
CA GLN A 10 11.42 -7.58 -8.31
C GLN A 10 10.65 -8.09 -7.08
N HIS A 11 9.63 -8.93 -7.29
CA HIS A 11 8.89 -9.54 -6.20
C HIS A 11 9.77 -10.49 -5.38
N ASP A 12 10.55 -11.34 -6.04
CA ASP A 12 11.46 -12.28 -5.39
C ASP A 12 12.49 -11.54 -4.53
N SER A 13 13.13 -10.50 -5.10
CA SER A 13 14.10 -9.68 -4.37
C SER A 13 13.49 -8.96 -3.16
N THR A 14 12.25 -8.48 -3.26
CA THR A 14 11.55 -7.88 -2.12
C THR A 14 11.21 -8.92 -1.06
N SER A 15 10.80 -10.12 -1.47
CA SER A 15 10.48 -11.22 -0.55
C SER A 15 11.73 -11.69 0.20
N GLU A 16 12.85 -11.87 -0.49
CA GLU A 16 14.15 -12.19 0.12
C GLU A 16 14.57 -11.14 1.15
N MET A 17 14.49 -9.85 0.80
CA MET A 17 14.81 -8.76 1.73
C MET A 17 13.92 -8.77 2.99
N VAL A 18 12.62 -9.09 2.84
CA VAL A 18 11.70 -9.21 3.97
C VAL A 18 12.06 -10.40 4.85
N GLN A 19 12.33 -11.56 4.25
CA GLN A 19 12.74 -12.76 4.99
C GLN A 19 14.05 -12.52 5.75
N ASP A 20 15.05 -11.91 5.10
CA ASP A 20 16.32 -11.57 5.73
C ASP A 20 16.13 -10.59 6.91
N ALA A 21 15.26 -9.60 6.76
CA ALA A 21 14.96 -8.63 7.82
C ALA A 21 14.29 -9.29 9.03
N LEU A 22 13.36 -10.21 8.80
CA LEU A 22 12.66 -10.95 9.86
C LEU A 22 13.59 -11.96 10.53
N ALA A 23 14.39 -12.71 9.76
CA ALA A 23 15.33 -13.71 10.27
C ALA A 23 16.47 -13.12 11.11
N GLY A 24 16.87 -11.88 10.80
CA GLY A 24 17.96 -11.19 11.49
C GLY A 24 17.66 -10.81 12.96
N GLY A 25 16.39 -10.79 13.35
CA GLY A 25 15.96 -10.39 14.70
C GLY A 25 16.21 -8.90 15.03
N GLY A 26 16.07 -8.56 16.31
CA GLY A 26 16.36 -7.22 16.83
C GLY A 26 15.40 -6.12 16.32
N PRO A 27 15.80 -4.83 16.41
CA PRO A 27 14.93 -3.71 16.06
C PRO A 27 14.41 -3.73 14.61
N ARG A 28 15.21 -4.26 13.67
CA ARG A 28 14.82 -4.36 12.26
C ARG A 28 13.73 -5.42 12.06
N ALA A 29 13.83 -6.58 12.71
CA ALA A 29 12.77 -7.58 12.64
C ALA A 29 11.47 -7.05 13.26
N ILE A 30 11.53 -6.39 14.43
CA ILE A 30 10.35 -5.79 15.07
C ILE A 30 9.66 -4.76 14.15
N SER A 31 10.46 -3.92 13.48
CA SER A 31 9.98 -2.96 12.49
C SER A 31 9.23 -3.65 11.33
N PHE A 32 9.80 -4.73 10.78
CA PHE A 32 9.17 -5.49 9.69
C PHE A 32 7.96 -6.30 10.16
N GLU A 33 7.99 -6.87 11.36
CA GLU A 33 6.86 -7.58 11.96
C GLU A 33 5.64 -6.68 12.09
N ALA A 34 5.83 -5.40 12.44
CA ALA A 34 4.74 -4.43 12.47
C ALA A 34 4.07 -4.25 11.10
N GLY A 35 4.80 -4.44 9.99
CA GLY A 35 4.25 -4.36 8.63
C GLY A 35 3.54 -5.63 8.13
N MET A 36 3.48 -6.70 8.94
CA MET A 36 2.87 -7.97 8.57
C MET A 36 1.35 -7.94 8.73
N VAL A 37 0.63 -8.42 7.72
CA VAL A 37 -0.82 -8.65 7.76
C VAL A 37 -1.11 -10.00 7.14
N ASN A 38 -1.84 -10.86 7.85
CA ASN A 38 -2.18 -12.22 7.40
C ASN A 38 -0.95 -13.04 6.92
N GLY A 39 0.20 -12.86 7.58
CA GLY A 39 1.43 -13.58 7.25
C GLY A 39 2.19 -13.05 6.02
N ILE A 40 1.82 -11.89 5.46
CA ILE A 40 2.52 -11.26 4.33
C ILE A 40 2.92 -9.84 4.72
N HIS A 41 4.14 -9.43 4.37
CA HIS A 41 4.58 -8.05 4.57
C HIS A 41 4.01 -7.16 3.47
N TYR A 42 3.55 -5.95 3.82
CA TYR A 42 2.89 -5.07 2.85
C TYR A 42 3.76 -4.74 1.60
N LEU A 43 5.09 -4.72 1.74
CA LEU A 43 6.02 -4.50 0.62
C LEU A 43 5.95 -5.59 -0.46
N GLU A 44 5.64 -6.82 -0.08
CA GLU A 44 5.55 -7.97 -1.01
C GLU A 44 4.33 -7.86 -1.93
N LEU A 45 3.35 -7.03 -1.58
CA LEU A 45 2.07 -6.90 -2.30
C LEU A 45 2.14 -6.00 -3.54
N VAL A 46 3.24 -5.27 -3.76
CA VAL A 46 3.36 -4.30 -4.87
C VAL A 46 3.17 -4.95 -6.25
N GLU A 47 3.94 -5.99 -6.57
CA GLU A 47 3.84 -6.66 -7.87
C GLU A 47 2.55 -7.48 -8.04
N PRO A 48 2.05 -8.21 -7.02
CA PRO A 48 0.72 -8.81 -7.04
C PRO A 48 -0.41 -7.80 -7.35
N ILE A 49 -0.42 -6.63 -6.69
CA ILE A 49 -1.40 -5.57 -6.96
C ILE A 49 -1.28 -5.08 -8.41
N LYS A 50 -0.06 -4.81 -8.88
CA LYS A 50 0.17 -4.37 -10.27
C LYS A 50 -0.34 -5.41 -11.26
N GLN A 51 -0.11 -6.69 -11.01
CA GLN A 51 -0.53 -7.76 -11.90
C GLN A 51 -2.05 -7.89 -11.96
N LEU A 52 -2.72 -7.96 -10.81
CA LEU A 52 -4.20 -8.02 -10.76
C LEU A 52 -4.86 -6.82 -11.45
N LYS A 53 -4.27 -5.62 -11.30
CA LYS A 53 -4.74 -4.43 -12.00
C LYS A 53 -4.57 -4.51 -13.52
N ARG A 54 -3.48 -5.10 -14.02
CA ARG A 54 -3.27 -5.33 -15.47
C ARG A 54 -4.26 -6.36 -16.02
N ASP A 55 -4.60 -7.36 -15.22
CA ASP A 55 -5.52 -8.44 -15.58
C ASP A 55 -7.01 -8.04 -15.43
N GLY A 56 -7.31 -6.79 -15.06
CA GLY A 56 -8.68 -6.31 -14.86
C GLY A 56 -9.35 -6.84 -13.59
N ARG A 57 -8.62 -7.58 -12.74
CA ARG A 57 -9.11 -8.18 -11.48
C ARG A 57 -9.10 -7.15 -10.35
N LEU A 58 -9.90 -6.09 -10.54
CA LEU A 58 -9.87 -4.89 -9.69
C LEU A 58 -10.30 -5.16 -8.25
N VAL A 59 -11.32 -5.99 -8.02
CA VAL A 59 -11.80 -6.32 -6.66
C VAL A 59 -10.72 -7.06 -5.87
N GLU A 60 -9.98 -7.96 -6.51
CA GLU A 60 -8.90 -8.71 -5.88
C GLU A 60 -7.68 -7.82 -5.63
N ALA A 61 -7.36 -6.93 -6.58
CA ALA A 61 -6.34 -5.91 -6.37
C ALA A 61 -6.69 -5.01 -5.18
N LEU A 62 -7.97 -4.66 -5.02
CA LEU A 62 -8.44 -3.86 -3.91
C LEU A 62 -8.25 -4.58 -2.56
N ALA A 63 -8.56 -5.88 -2.50
CA ALA A 63 -8.34 -6.67 -1.29
C ALA A 63 -6.86 -6.65 -0.86
N LEU A 64 -5.93 -6.78 -1.82
CA LEU A 64 -4.49 -6.66 -1.53
C LEU A 64 -4.10 -5.24 -1.11
N CYS A 65 -4.65 -4.21 -1.75
CA CYS A 65 -4.42 -2.83 -1.32
C CYS A 65 -4.90 -2.61 0.13
N THR A 66 -6.05 -3.16 0.53
CA THR A 66 -6.57 -3.03 1.90
C THR A 66 -5.63 -3.65 2.92
N ALA A 67 -5.13 -4.87 2.67
CA ALA A 67 -4.13 -5.51 3.53
C ALA A 67 -2.82 -4.70 3.57
N ALA A 68 -2.35 -4.20 2.43
CA ALA A 68 -1.14 -3.41 2.36
C ALA A 68 -1.26 -2.05 3.08
N ILE A 69 -2.43 -1.41 3.04
CA ILE A 69 -2.71 -0.19 3.80
C ILE A 69 -2.59 -0.45 5.29
N GLU A 70 -3.19 -1.54 5.80
CA GLU A 70 -3.09 -1.90 7.21
C GLU A 70 -1.63 -2.14 7.63
N GLY A 71 -0.87 -2.92 6.86
CA GLY A 71 0.55 -3.15 7.16
C GLY A 71 1.38 -1.86 7.09
N ALA A 72 1.14 -1.00 6.10
CA ALA A 72 1.82 0.29 5.99
C ALA A 72 1.46 1.26 7.14
N GLU A 73 0.22 1.19 7.66
CA GLU A 73 -0.20 1.96 8.82
C GLU A 73 0.49 1.47 10.08
N ASN A 74 0.55 0.15 10.29
CA ASN A 74 1.18 -0.45 11.47
C ASN A 74 2.71 -0.20 11.47
N GLY A 75 3.38 -0.37 10.34
CA GLY A 75 4.83 -0.19 10.17
C GLY A 75 5.30 1.26 9.96
N ARG A 76 4.47 2.28 10.22
CA ARG A 76 4.78 3.67 9.86
C ARG A 76 5.81 4.37 10.75
N GLU A 77 6.12 3.83 11.92
CA GLU A 77 7.14 4.36 12.85
C GLU A 77 7.05 5.89 13.11
N GLY A 78 5.84 6.41 13.28
CA GLY A 78 5.58 7.84 13.50
C GLY A 78 5.62 8.71 12.24
N ARG A 79 5.87 8.13 11.07
CA ARG A 79 5.78 8.77 9.77
C ARG A 79 4.42 8.57 9.13
N GLU A 80 4.22 9.18 7.97
CA GLU A 80 3.12 8.90 7.09
C GLU A 80 3.17 7.44 6.58
N PRO A 81 2.03 6.70 6.53
CA PRO A 81 2.02 5.39 5.89
C PRO A 81 2.43 5.50 4.43
N ALA A 82 3.06 4.47 3.87
CA ALA A 82 3.42 4.42 2.45
C ALA A 82 2.19 4.73 1.56
N PRO A 83 2.18 5.86 0.82
CA PRO A 83 0.95 6.38 0.20
C PRO A 83 0.48 5.55 -1.00
N TRP A 84 1.39 4.81 -1.65
CA TRP A 84 1.12 4.13 -2.91
C TRP A 84 -0.08 3.17 -2.84
N TYR A 85 -0.26 2.42 -1.74
CA TYR A 85 -1.37 1.47 -1.58
C TYR A 85 -2.72 2.19 -1.46
N THR A 86 -2.77 3.28 -0.70
CA THR A 86 -3.93 4.18 -0.61
C THR A 86 -4.26 4.77 -1.99
N GLU A 87 -3.25 5.23 -2.73
CA GLU A 87 -3.44 5.74 -4.10
C GLU A 87 -4.00 4.65 -5.03
N GLN A 88 -3.47 3.43 -4.97
CA GLN A 88 -3.97 2.33 -5.78
C GLN A 88 -5.42 1.97 -5.42
N ALA A 89 -5.76 1.91 -4.13
CA ALA A 89 -7.12 1.68 -3.67
C ALA A 89 -8.07 2.78 -4.16
N ALA A 90 -7.69 4.06 -4.03
CA ALA A 90 -8.49 5.19 -4.51
C ALA A 90 -8.71 5.14 -6.04
N ILE A 91 -7.68 4.77 -6.81
CA ILE A 91 -7.80 4.57 -8.27
C ILE A 91 -8.76 3.41 -8.59
N ILE A 92 -8.67 2.31 -7.84
CA ILE A 92 -9.55 1.15 -8.06
C ILE A 92 -11.00 1.48 -7.72
N HIS A 93 -11.25 2.13 -6.57
CA HIS A 93 -12.59 2.59 -6.20
C HIS A 93 -13.19 3.52 -7.27
N ARG A 94 -12.41 4.47 -7.79
CA ARG A 94 -12.84 5.31 -8.91
C ARG A 94 -13.25 4.49 -10.14
N LYS A 95 -12.43 3.50 -10.52
CA LYS A 95 -12.73 2.62 -11.67
C LYS A 95 -13.99 1.78 -11.48
N LEU A 96 -14.32 1.43 -10.24
CA LEU A 96 -15.53 0.71 -9.88
C LEU A 96 -16.76 1.62 -9.68
N GLY A 97 -16.61 2.95 -9.78
CA GLY A 97 -17.68 3.91 -9.53
C GLY A 97 -17.99 4.14 -8.04
N HIS A 98 -17.14 3.62 -7.15
CA HIS A 98 -17.30 3.67 -5.69
C HIS A 98 -16.74 5.00 -5.14
N ARG A 99 -17.43 6.12 -5.41
CA ARG A 99 -16.92 7.47 -5.08
C ARG A 99 -16.77 7.70 -3.57
N ASP A 100 -17.71 7.21 -2.78
CA ASP A 100 -17.68 7.39 -1.32
C ASP A 100 -16.51 6.62 -0.70
N GLU A 101 -16.22 5.44 -1.22
CA GLU A 101 -15.11 4.60 -0.82
C GLU A 101 -13.75 5.14 -1.30
N GLU A 102 -13.68 5.74 -2.50
CA GLU A 102 -12.52 6.51 -2.93
C GLU A 102 -12.20 7.62 -1.92
N ALA A 103 -13.21 8.36 -1.48
CA ALA A 103 -13.00 9.43 -0.50
C ALA A 103 -12.68 8.86 0.90
N ALA A 104 -13.30 7.74 1.29
CA ALA A 104 -13.08 7.10 2.58
C ALA A 104 -11.65 6.60 2.75
N VAL A 105 -11.06 5.97 1.71
CA VAL A 105 -9.67 5.48 1.80
C VAL A 105 -8.65 6.61 1.87
N LEU A 106 -8.89 7.73 1.18
CA LEU A 106 -8.04 8.94 1.28
C LEU A 106 -8.15 9.57 2.67
N ARG A 107 -9.36 9.68 3.23
CA ARG A 107 -9.59 10.17 4.60
C ARG A 107 -8.93 9.28 5.65
N ARG A 108 -8.97 7.96 5.47
CA ARG A 108 -8.29 6.99 6.36
C ARG A 108 -6.80 7.29 6.45
N TRP A 109 -6.11 7.46 5.32
CA TRP A 109 -4.68 7.78 5.31
C TRP A 109 -4.38 9.13 5.98
N LEU A 110 -5.17 10.17 5.71
CA LEU A 110 -4.99 11.49 6.33
C LEU A 110 -5.14 11.45 7.86
N LYS A 111 -6.02 10.60 8.39
CA LYS A 111 -6.24 10.45 9.83
C LYS A 111 -4.98 10.01 10.56
N VAL A 112 -4.18 9.13 9.96
CA VAL A 112 -2.96 8.56 10.55
C VAL A 112 -1.67 9.24 10.08
N CYS A 113 -1.74 10.06 9.03
CA CYS A 113 -0.64 10.90 8.57
C CYS A 113 -0.34 12.02 9.59
N PRO A 114 0.94 12.27 9.95
CA PRO A 114 1.32 13.40 10.79
C PRO A 114 0.81 14.74 10.23
N PRO A 115 0.21 15.63 11.07
CA PRO A 115 -0.41 16.87 10.60
C PRO A 115 0.47 17.72 9.68
N GLU A 116 1.76 17.84 10.00
CA GLU A 116 2.76 18.60 9.26
C GLU A 116 3.06 18.04 7.85
N ARG A 117 2.60 16.83 7.54
CA ARG A 117 2.77 16.16 6.24
C ARG A 117 1.49 16.06 5.42
N ARG A 118 0.34 16.50 5.96
CA ARG A 118 -0.97 16.33 5.30
C ARG A 118 -1.15 17.26 4.10
N GLU A 119 -0.96 18.56 4.29
CA GLU A 119 -1.32 19.60 3.31
C GLU A 119 -0.55 19.48 1.99
N GLY A 120 0.72 19.04 2.03
CA GLY A 120 1.54 18.84 0.83
C GLY A 120 1.35 17.50 0.12
N SER A 121 0.50 16.61 0.63
CA SER A 121 0.37 15.25 0.11
C SER A 121 -0.52 15.18 -1.15
N GLN A 122 -0.16 14.30 -2.08
CA GLN A 122 -1.00 13.98 -3.25
C GLN A 122 -2.36 13.39 -2.83
N ILE A 123 -2.40 12.69 -1.69
CA ILE A 123 -3.63 12.17 -1.08
C ILE A 123 -4.60 13.29 -0.73
N LYS A 124 -4.13 14.35 -0.04
CA LYS A 124 -4.94 15.52 0.31
C LYS A 124 -5.43 16.24 -0.95
N ALA A 125 -4.52 16.53 -1.88
CA ALA A 125 -4.85 17.22 -3.13
C ALA A 125 -5.89 16.45 -3.96
N ARG A 126 -5.91 15.11 -3.90
CA ARG A 126 -6.93 14.30 -4.56
C ARG A 126 -8.27 14.37 -3.83
N LEU A 127 -8.27 14.30 -2.51
CA LEU A 127 -9.51 14.36 -1.71
C LEU A 127 -10.22 15.71 -1.88
N ASP A 128 -9.47 16.82 -1.88
CA ASP A 128 -10.03 18.16 -2.05
C ASP A 128 -10.81 18.29 -3.36
N LYS A 129 -10.24 17.80 -4.47
CA LYS A 129 -10.91 17.77 -5.79
C LYS A 129 -12.16 16.89 -5.86
N MET A 130 -12.47 16.13 -4.81
CA MET A 130 -13.67 15.27 -4.76
C MET A 130 -14.80 15.89 -3.95
N VAL A 131 -14.48 16.84 -3.05
CA VAL A 131 -15.45 17.51 -2.17
C VAL A 131 -15.83 18.91 -2.67
N ASP A 132 -15.05 19.46 -3.60
CA ASP A 132 -15.43 20.58 -4.46
C ASP A 132 -16.43 20.16 -5.56
#